data_AF-A0A7L5Y2V7-F1
#
_entry.id   AF-A0A7L5Y2V7-F1
#
_cell.length_a   1.000
_cell.length_b   1.000
_cell.length_c   1.000
_cell.angle_alpha   90.00
_cell.angle_beta   90.00
_cell.angle_gamma   90.00
#
_symmetry.space_group_name_H-M   'P 1'
#
loop_
_entity.id
_entity.type
_entity.pdbx_description
1 polymer ?
#
loop_
_entity_poly.entity_id
_entity_poly.type
_entity_poly.pdbx_seq_one_letter_code
_entity_poly.pdbx_strand_id
1 'polypeptide(L)' 'MEGYIAARVMLEALKRAGPKVDSAAVVKAMESLRNFDLGGYTVDFGPDKRDGANNVFLTMIARDGKLVE' A
#
# COMPACT_ATOMS: atom_id res chain seq x y z
N MET A 1 7.31 -5.19 7.94
CA MET A 1 5.92 -4.73 7.74
C MET A 1 5.66 -4.30 6.30
N GLU A 2 6.56 -3.50 5.71
CA GLU A 2 6.43 -2.97 4.34
C GLU A 2 6.17 -4.04 3.27
N GLY A 3 6.90 -5.16 3.30
CA GLY A 3 6.69 -6.26 2.34
C GLY A 3 5.29 -6.89 2.41
N TYR A 4 4.68 -6.95 3.61
CA TYR A 4 3.30 -7.43 3.76
C TYR A 4 2.29 -6.46 3.14
N ILE A 5 2.48 -5.16 3.40
CA ILE A 5 1.63 -4.10 2.83
C ILE A 5 1.72 -4.14 1.30
N ALA A 6 2.93 -4.17 0.73
CA ALA A 6 3.15 -4.24 -0.71
C ALA A 6 2.46 -5.47 -1.33
N ALA A 7 2.60 -6.65 -0.72
CA ALA A 7 1.95 -7.87 -1.20
C ALA A 7 0.42 -7.79 -1.14
N ARG A 8 -0.15 -7.22 -0.07
CA ARG A 8 -1.60 -7.05 0.10
C ARG A 8 -2.18 -6.08 -0.92
N VAL A 9 -1.49 -4.96 -1.18
CA VAL A 9 -1.84 -3.99 -2.22
C VAL A 9 -1.84 -4.66 -3.59
N MET A 10 -0.76 -5.40 -3.92
CA MET A 10 -0.65 -6.09 -5.21
C MET A 10 -1.73 -7.16 -5.38
N LEU A 11 -2.01 -7.94 -4.33
CA LEU A 11 -3.08 -8.94 -4.34
C LEU A 11 -4.44 -8.30 -4.63
N GLU A 12 -4.72 -7.14 -4.03
CA GLU A 12 -5.96 -6.41 -4.26
C GLU A 12 -6.06 -5.88 -5.69
N ALA A 13 -4.98 -5.31 -6.23
CA ALA A 13 -4.96 -4.87 -7.62
C ALA A 13 -5.14 -6.02 -8.61
N LEU A 14 -4.52 -7.17 -8.36
CA LEU A 14 -4.71 -8.39 -9.17
C LEU A 14 -6.18 -8.86 -9.15
N LYS A 15 -6.84 -8.84 -7.99
CA LYS A 15 -8.27 -9.17 -7.89
C LYS A 15 -9.14 -8.22 -8.71
N ARG A 16 -8.84 -6.92 -8.69
CA ARG A 16 -9.57 -5.88 -9.43
C ARG A 16 -9.31 -5.90 -10.94
N ALA A 17 -8.11 -6.29 -11.35
CA ALA A 17 -7.77 -6.45 -12.77
C ALA A 17 -8.59 -7.57 -13.43
N GLY A 18 -9.09 -8.54 -12.65
CA GLY A 18 -9.95 -9.60 -13.11
C GLY A 18 -9.20 -10.73 -13.85
N PRO A 19 -9.93 -11.64 -14.52
CA PRO A 19 -9.38 -12.92 -14.99
C PRO A 19 -8.44 -12.82 -16.20
N LYS A 20 -8.48 -11.72 -16.97
CA LYS A 20 -7.58 -11.47 -18.11
C LYS A 20 -6.53 -10.45 -17.71
N VAL A 21 -5.63 -10.87 -16.81
CA VAL A 21 -4.62 -9.97 -16.25
C VAL A 21 -3.47 -9.76 -17.22
N ASP A 22 -3.10 -8.49 -17.42
CA ASP A 22 -1.85 -8.06 -18.02
C ASP A 22 -1.31 -6.86 -17.24
N SER A 23 -0.10 -6.40 -17.59
CA SER A 23 0.54 -5.29 -16.87
C SER A 23 -0.28 -4.00 -16.91
N ALA A 24 -0.98 -3.72 -18.01
CA ALA A 24 -1.79 -2.51 -18.15
C ALA A 24 -3.05 -2.57 -17.28
N ALA A 25 -3.70 -3.73 -17.22
CA ALA A 25 -4.85 -3.99 -16.36
C ALA A 25 -4.46 -3.86 -14.88
N VAL A 26 -3.28 -4.35 -14.48
CA VAL A 26 -2.79 -4.21 -13.10
C VAL A 26 -2.50 -2.76 -12.76
N VAL A 27 -1.85 -2.00 -13.63
CA VAL A 27 -1.60 -0.56 -13.37
C VAL A 27 -2.92 0.19 -13.23
N LYS A 28 -3.88 -0.03 -14.14
CA LYS A 28 -5.21 0.58 -14.05
C LYS A 28 -5.95 0.19 -12.76
N ALA A 29 -5.82 -1.06 -12.34
CA ALA A 29 -6.39 -1.54 -11.09
C ALA A 29 -5.72 -0.90 -9.86
N MET A 30 -4.40 -0.73 -9.88
CA MET A 30 -3.65 0.00 -8.86
C MET A 30 -4.12 1.47 -8.78
N GLU A 31 -4.21 2.17 -9.91
CA GLU A 31 -4.70 3.56 -9.99
C GLU A 31 -6.15 3.75 -9.51
N SER A 32 -6.92 2.67 -9.43
CA SER A 32 -8.28 2.66 -8.88
C SER A 32 -8.34 2.51 -7.36
N LEU A 33 -7.21 2.21 -6.69
CA LEU A 33 -7.14 2.09 -5.24
C LEU A 33 -7.29 3.47 -4.61
N ARG A 34 -8.50 3.77 -4.12
CA ARG A 34 -8.81 4.95 -3.33
C ARG A 34 -9.12 4.57 -1.90
N ASN A 35 -8.49 5.27 -0.96
CA ASN A 35 -8.67 5.04 0.48
C ASN A 35 -8.68 3.55 0.88
N PHE A 36 -7.77 2.75 0.31
CA PHE A 36 -7.72 1.32 0.57
C PHE A 36 -7.10 1.08 1.95
N ASP A 37 -7.94 0.69 2.92
CA ASP A 37 -7.51 0.46 4.29
C ASP A 37 -6.95 -0.95 4.50
N LEU A 38 -5.74 -1.01 5.04
CA LEU A 38 -5.02 -2.23 5.43
C LEU A 38 -4.92 -2.37 6.95
N GLY A 39 -5.98 -1.99 7.67
CA GLY A 39 -6.05 -2.11 9.13
C GLY A 39 -5.38 -0.94 9.84
N GLY A 40 -5.73 0.29 9.46
CA GLY A 40 -5.14 1.53 9.99
C GLY A 40 -4.04 2.11 9.11
N TYR A 41 -3.70 1.44 8.01
CA TYR A 41 -2.77 1.94 6.99
C TYR A 41 -3.52 2.13 5.68
N THR A 42 -3.77 3.39 5.31
CA THR A 42 -4.52 3.73 4.10
C THR A 42 -3.57 3.91 2.91
N VAL A 43 -3.89 3.23 1.82
CA VAL A 43 -3.19 3.33 0.54
C VAL A 43 -4.09 4.00 -0.48
N ASP A 44 -3.56 4.99 -1.19
CA ASP A 44 -4.30 5.69 -2.25
C ASP A 44 -3.38 5.98 -3.44
N PHE A 45 -3.71 5.38 -4.58
CA PHE A 45 -3.02 5.59 -5.86
C PHE A 45 -3.93 6.29 -6.87
N GLY A 46 -3.34 6.90 -7.88
CA GLY A 46 -4.05 7.50 -8.99
C GLY A 46 -3.17 7.59 -10.24
N PRO A 47 -3.75 7.98 -11.40
CA PRO A 47 -3.00 8.06 -12.66
C PRO A 47 -1.77 8.98 -12.55
N ASP A 48 -1.88 10.07 -11.81
CA ASP A 48 -0.79 11.02 -11.54
C ASP A 48 -0.22 10.91 -10.12
N LYS A 49 -0.60 9.87 -9.37
CA LYS A 49 -0.20 9.65 -7.97
C LYS A 49 0.32 8.23 -7.79
N ARG A 50 1.65 8.09 -7.86
CA ARG A 50 2.35 6.81 -7.73
C ARG A 50 2.99 6.58 -6.37
N ASP A 51 2.94 7.58 -5.49
CA ASP A 51 3.22 7.38 -4.07
C ASP A 51 1.92 7.11 -3.32
N GLY A 52 1.77 5.86 -2.87
CA GLY A 52 0.53 5.34 -2.34
C GLY A 52 0.31 5.65 -0.86
N ALA A 53 1.37 6.03 -0.15
CA ALA A 53 1.37 6.17 1.29
C ALA A 53 1.90 7.55 1.70
N ASN A 54 1.12 8.28 2.48
CA ASN A 54 1.49 9.61 2.96
C ASN A 54 1.90 9.62 4.45
N ASN A 55 1.92 8.45 5.09
CA ASN A 55 2.16 8.34 6.52
C ASN A 55 3.63 8.02 6.77
N VAL A 56 4.32 8.92 7.48
CA VAL A 56 5.67 8.72 7.99
C VAL A 56 5.55 8.43 9.48
N PHE A 57 6.12 7.31 9.92
CA PHE A 57 6.22 6.95 11.32
C PHE A 57 7.66 7.13 11.79
N LEU A 58 7.85 7.85 12.89
CA LEU A 58 9.16 7.98 13.54
C LEU A 58 9.18 7.04 14.73
N THR A 59 10.05 6.04 14.70
CA THR A 59 10.27 5.17 15.85
C THR A 59 11.60 5.53 16.51
N MET A 60 11.56 5.83 17.80
CA MET A 60 12.74 6.09 18.62
C MET A 60 13.10 4.84 19.43
N ILE A 61 14.38 4.54 19.53
CA ILE A 61 14.87 3.47 20.40
C ILE A 61 15.34 4.11 21.70
N ALA A 62 14.63 3.87 22.79
CA ALA A 62 15.00 4.36 24.11
C ALA A 62 16.25 3.65 24.64
N ARG A 63 16.90 4.22 25.68
CA ARG A 63 18.12 3.65 26.28
C ARG A 63 17.92 2.24 26.86
N ASP A 64 16.69 1.87 27.21
CA ASP A 64 16.32 0.54 27.68
C ASP A 64 15.98 -0.43 26.54
N GLY A 65 16.19 -0.03 25.29
CA GLY A 65 15.97 -0.84 24.09
C GLY A 65 14.51 -0.91 23.65
N LYS A 66 13.59 -0.24 24.33
CA LYS A 66 12.19 -0.21 23.92
C LYS A 66 11.99 0.73 22.73
N LEU A 67 11.08 0.32 21.85
CA LEU A 67 10.56 1.17 20.80
C LEU A 67 9.57 2.16 21.42
N VAL A 68 9.75 3.43 21.09
CA VAL A 68 8.83 4.52 21.39
C VAL A 68 8.34 5.02 20.03
N GLU A 69 7.05 4.83 19.77
CA GLU A 69 6.34 5.38 18.62
C GLU A 69 5.60 6.66 19.02
#